data_AF-A0A9E6Z8E9-F1
#
_entry.id   AF-A0A9E6Z8E9-F1
#
_cell.length_a   1.000
_cell.length_b   1.000
_cell.length_c   1.000
_cell.angle_alpha   90.00
_cell.angle_beta   90.00
_cell.angle_gamma   90.00
#
_symmetry.space_group_name_H-M   'P 1'
#
loop_
_entity.id
_entity.type
_entity.pdbx_description
1 polymer ?
#
loop_
_entity_poly.entity_id
_entity_poly.type
_entity_poly.pdbx_seq_one_letter_code
_entity_poly.pdbx_strand_id
1 'polypeptide(L)'
;MKPPSLLNPFWEKAAFGLGVTTALMGKKAAMACTIAVEEVIEQHYKSQIDSLPTTTPSEIKKVIESCYLDEISHKEKAEDHDGRETKGYKTLSTAIKTGCRAAIWLSKRI
;
A
#
# COMPACT_ATOMS: atom_id res chain seq x y z
N MET A 1 3.13 -10.66 19.95
CA MET A 1 3.76 -9.56 19.20
C MET A 1 2.83 -8.37 19.28
N LYS A 2 3.22 -7.27 19.91
CA LYS A 2 2.35 -6.08 20.06
C LYS A 2 2.20 -5.45 18.66
N PRO A 3 0.98 -5.13 18.20
CA PRO A 3 0.82 -4.49 16.91
C PRO A 3 1.55 -3.14 16.91
N PRO A 4 2.15 -2.75 15.77
CA PRO A 4 2.98 -1.55 15.68
C PRO A 4 2.19 -0.26 15.98
N SER A 5 0.87 -0.28 15.82
CA SER A 5 -0.04 0.82 16.19
C SER A 5 -1.28 0.27 16.93
N LEU A 6 -1.82 1.06 17.85
CA LEU A 6 -3.13 0.77 18.49
C LEU A 6 -4.29 0.78 17.47
N LEU A 7 -4.09 1.40 16.31
CA LEU A 7 -5.08 1.50 15.24
C LEU A 7 -5.10 0.30 14.30
N ASN A 8 -4.17 -0.66 14.43
CA ASN A 8 -4.13 -1.88 13.62
C ASN A 8 -5.51 -2.55 13.41
N PRO A 9 -6.30 -2.87 14.45
CA PRO A 9 -7.59 -3.56 14.25
C PRO A 9 -8.61 -2.72 13.47
N PHE A 10 -8.46 -1.39 13.47
CA PHE A 10 -9.27 -0.51 12.64
C PHE A 10 -8.81 -0.54 11.18
N TRP A 11 -7.50 -0.44 10.94
CA TRP A 11 -6.94 -0.46 9.59
C TRP A 11 -7.14 -1.79 8.88
N GLU A 12 -7.08 -2.91 9.60
CA GLU A 12 -7.39 -4.24 9.04
C GLU A 12 -8.82 -4.30 8.47
N LYS A 13 -9.80 -3.79 9.24
CA LYS A 13 -11.20 -3.73 8.79
C LYS A 13 -11.37 -2.77 7.60
N ALA A 14 -10.69 -1.63 7.63
CA ALA A 14 -10.73 -0.66 6.53
C ALA A 14 -10.13 -1.23 5.24
N ALA A 15 -8.97 -1.90 5.32
CA ALA A 15 -8.33 -2.56 4.20
C ALA A 15 -9.20 -3.68 3.62
N PHE A 16 -9.79 -4.51 4.48
CA PHE A 16 -10.73 -5.54 4.04
C PHE A 16 -11.95 -4.95 3.34
N GLY A 17 -12.57 -3.92 3.92
CA GLY A 17 -13.72 -3.23 3.33
C GLY A 17 -13.39 -2.60 1.97
N LEU A 18 -12.21 -1.99 1.84
CA LEU A 18 -11.73 -1.44 0.57
C LEU A 18 -11.57 -2.55 -0.49
N GLY A 19 -10.95 -3.68 -0.12
CA GLY A 19 -10.80 -4.84 -1.00
C GLY A 19 -12.14 -5.41 -1.46
N VAL A 20 -13.07 -5.65 -0.54
CA VAL A 20 -14.43 -6.13 -0.86
C VAL A 20 -15.17 -5.15 -1.78
N THR A 21 -15.14 -3.85 -1.46
CA THR A 21 -15.86 -2.83 -2.23
C THR A 21 -15.33 -2.76 -3.66
N THR A 22 -14.01 -2.73 -3.83
CA THR A 22 -13.39 -2.63 -5.15
C THR A 22 -13.52 -3.91 -5.97
N ALA A 23 -13.52 -5.08 -5.32
CA ALA A 23 -13.84 -6.35 -5.96
C ALA A 23 -15.30 -6.38 -6.48
N LEU A 24 -16.25 -5.88 -5.70
CA LEU A 24 -17.65 -5.76 -6.12
C LEU A 24 -17.83 -4.79 -7.30
N MET A 25 -16.98 -3.78 -7.41
CA MET A 25 -16.94 -2.85 -8.56
C MET A 25 -16.33 -3.49 -9.83
N GLY A 26 -15.73 -4.67 -9.71
CA GLY A 26 -15.18 -5.46 -10.81
C GLY A 26 -13.65 -5.52 -10.83
N LYS A 27 -13.11 -6.45 -11.64
CA LYS A 27 -11.67 -6.77 -11.70
C LYS A 27 -10.79 -5.53 -11.90
N LYS A 28 -11.12 -4.67 -12.88
CA LYS A 28 -10.32 -3.48 -13.17
C LYS A 28 -10.27 -2.54 -11.95
N ALA A 29 -11.38 -2.36 -11.25
CA ALA A 29 -11.44 -1.50 -10.05
C ALA A 29 -10.64 -2.06 -8.88
N ALA A 30 -10.65 -3.38 -8.68
CA ALA A 30 -9.75 -4.04 -7.72
C ALA A 30 -8.28 -3.82 -8.10
N MET A 31 -7.91 -3.96 -9.38
CA MET A 31 -6.55 -3.69 -9.85
C MET A 31 -6.18 -2.19 -9.70
N ALA A 32 -7.10 -1.27 -9.95
CA ALA A 32 -6.90 0.17 -9.71
C ALA A 32 -6.63 0.47 -8.23
N CYS A 33 -7.32 -0.25 -7.33
CA CYS A 33 -7.06 -0.19 -5.90
C CYS A 33 -5.65 -0.65 -5.57
N THR A 34 -5.24 -1.81 -6.09
CA THR A 34 -3.87 -2.33 -5.92
C THR A 34 -2.84 -1.31 -6.39
N ILE A 35 -2.94 -0.81 -7.63
CA ILE A 35 -2.01 0.21 -8.15
C ILE A 35 -1.91 1.41 -7.19
N ALA A 36 -3.05 1.93 -6.75
CA ALA A 36 -3.10 3.12 -5.90
C ALA A 36 -2.49 2.88 -4.51
N VAL A 37 -2.71 1.70 -3.92
CA VAL A 37 -2.11 1.30 -2.64
C VAL A 37 -0.60 1.13 -2.82
N GLU A 38 -0.16 0.34 -3.80
CA GLU A 38 1.25 0.02 -3.99
C GLU A 38 2.08 1.25 -4.34
N GLU A 39 1.56 2.22 -5.08
CA GLU A 39 2.27 3.50 -5.30
C GLU A 39 2.56 4.25 -4.00
N VAL A 40 1.71 4.13 -2.97
CA VAL A 40 1.95 4.74 -1.65
C VAL A 40 2.89 3.89 -0.81
N ILE A 41 2.73 2.56 -0.84
CA ILE A 41 3.56 1.65 -0.06
C ILE A 41 5.00 1.61 -0.60
N GLU A 42 5.19 1.61 -1.92
CA GLU A 42 6.50 1.74 -2.57
C GLU A 42 7.25 3.00 -2.09
N GLN A 43 6.57 4.15 -2.10
CA GLN A 43 7.14 5.40 -1.57
C GLN A 43 7.47 5.29 -0.08
N HIS A 44 6.63 4.58 0.67
CA HIS A 44 6.85 4.37 2.09
C HIS A 44 8.09 3.51 2.37
N TYR A 45 8.22 2.37 1.69
CA TYR A 45 9.40 1.51 1.81
C TYR A 45 10.67 2.21 1.35
N LYS A 46 10.63 2.95 0.24
CA LYS A 46 11.77 3.75 -0.20
C LYS A 46 12.22 4.72 0.90
N SER A 47 11.28 5.46 1.50
CA SER A 47 11.58 6.35 2.63
C SER A 47 12.12 5.60 3.84
N GLN A 48 11.65 4.38 4.13
CA GLN A 48 12.20 3.55 5.20
C GLN A 48 13.64 3.17 4.91
N ILE A 49 13.94 2.65 3.71
CA ILE A 49 15.28 2.27 3.26
C ILE A 49 16.25 3.45 3.40
N ASP A 50 15.85 4.63 2.93
CA ASP A 50 16.64 5.86 3.00
C ASP A 50 16.89 6.34 4.45
N SER A 51 16.03 5.95 5.39
CA SER A 51 16.09 6.34 6.80
C SER A 51 16.71 5.29 7.72
N LEU A 52 17.15 4.13 7.17
CA LEU A 52 17.73 3.06 7.97
C LEU A 52 19.08 3.50 8.58
N PRO A 53 19.27 3.38 9.91
CA PRO A 53 20.57 3.60 10.53
C PRO A 53 21.64 2.66 9.95
N THR A 54 22.89 3.11 9.91
CA THR A 54 24.04 2.26 9.51
C THR A 54 24.25 1.06 10.44
N THR A 55 23.71 1.11 11.66
CA THR A 55 23.71 0.03 12.65
C THR A 55 22.61 -1.01 12.41
N THR A 56 21.74 -0.82 11.41
CA THR A 56 20.65 -1.76 11.10
C THR A 56 21.25 -3.09 10.63
N PRO A 57 20.82 -4.24 11.19
CA PRO A 57 21.25 -5.54 10.72
C PRO A 57 20.99 -5.73 9.22
N SER A 58 21.95 -6.33 8.52
CA SER A 58 21.90 -6.50 7.06
C SER A 58 20.71 -7.32 6.59
N GLU A 59 20.25 -8.25 7.42
CA GLU A 59 19.11 -9.13 7.21
C GLU A 59 17.80 -8.33 7.16
N ILE A 60 17.63 -7.37 8.07
CA ILE A 60 16.44 -6.50 8.11
C ILE A 60 16.42 -5.59 6.89
N LYS A 61 17.57 -5.03 6.51
CA LYS A 61 17.69 -4.22 5.30
C LYS A 61 17.26 -5.02 4.06
N LYS A 62 17.74 -6.26 3.91
CA LYS A 62 17.37 -7.14 2.80
C LYS A 62 15.88 -7.44 2.75
N VAL A 63 15.24 -7.66 3.91
CA VAL A 63 13.79 -7.92 3.98
C VAL A 63 13.00 -6.69 3.52
N ILE A 64 13.39 -5.49 3.96
CA ILE A 64 12.72 -4.25 3.53
C ILE A 64 12.91 -4.03 2.03
N GLU A 65 14.12 -4.27 1.51
CA GLU A 65 14.41 -4.18 0.06
C GLU A 65 13.62 -5.22 -0.75
N SER A 66 13.46 -6.46 -0.26
CA SER A 66 12.63 -7.46 -0.95
C SER A 66 11.16 -7.06 -0.97
N CYS A 67 10.62 -6.56 0.16
CA CYS A 67 9.25 -6.07 0.19
C CYS A 67 9.03 -4.89 -0.77
N TYR A 68 10.00 -3.96 -0.85
CA TYR A 68 9.95 -2.87 -1.82
C TYR A 68 9.85 -3.36 -3.27
N LEU A 69 10.64 -4.37 -3.63
CA LEU A 69 10.60 -4.98 -4.97
C LEU A 69 9.28 -5.72 -5.23
N ASP A 70 8.73 -6.38 -4.22
CA ASP A 70 7.45 -7.07 -4.33
C ASP A 70 6.31 -6.08 -4.65
N GLU A 71 6.28 -4.90 -4.01
CA GLU A 71 5.23 -3.90 -4.30
C GLU A 71 5.32 -3.33 -5.72
N ILE A 72 6.55 -3.17 -6.25
CA ILE A 72 6.73 -2.80 -7.65
C ILE A 72 6.12 -3.87 -8.55
N SER A 73 6.41 -5.15 -8.29
CA SER A 73 5.86 -6.26 -9.07
C SER A 73 4.33 -6.35 -8.96
N HIS A 74 3.76 -6.13 -7.77
CA HIS A 74 2.32 -6.09 -7.56
C HIS A 74 1.64 -5.00 -8.38
N LYS A 75 2.21 -3.80 -8.38
CA LYS A 75 1.73 -2.67 -9.19
C LYS A 75 1.79 -2.98 -10.68
N GLU A 76 2.90 -3.50 -11.18
CA GLU A 76 3.07 -3.89 -12.59
C GLU A 76 2.02 -4.92 -13.02
N LYS A 77 1.82 -5.98 -12.23
CA LYS A 77 0.78 -6.99 -12.50
C LYS A 77 -0.62 -6.37 -12.55
N ALA A 78 -0.90 -5.40 -11.69
CA ALA A 78 -2.19 -4.72 -11.67
C ALA A 78 -2.36 -3.79 -12.89
N GLU A 79 -1.28 -3.19 -13.39
CA GLU A 79 -1.26 -2.44 -14.65
C GLU A 79 -1.51 -3.37 -15.86
N ASP A 80 -0.86 -4.53 -15.90
CA ASP A 80 -1.05 -5.56 -16.93
C ASP A 80 -2.48 -6.16 -16.94
N HIS A 81 -3.20 -6.03 -15.83
CA HIS A 81 -4.60 -6.43 -15.69
C HIS A 81 -5.58 -5.25 -15.85
N ASP A 82 -5.21 -4.24 -16.63
CA ASP A 82 -6.01 -3.09 -17.02
C ASP A 82 -6.49 -2.22 -15.84
N GLY A 83 -5.79 -2.20 -14.71
CA GLY A 83 -6.22 -1.43 -13.54
C GLY A 83 -6.41 0.07 -13.85
N ARG A 84 -5.54 0.63 -14.70
CA ARG A 84 -5.62 2.03 -15.16
C ARG A 84 -6.82 2.34 -16.04
N GLU A 85 -7.45 1.33 -16.65
CA GLU A 85 -8.62 1.50 -17.51
C GLU A 85 -9.95 1.54 -16.74
N THR A 86 -9.91 1.44 -15.41
CA THR A 86 -11.11 1.55 -14.58
C THR A 86 -11.84 2.87 -14.81
N LYS A 87 -13.16 2.81 -14.96
CA LYS A 87 -14.00 4.01 -15.02
C LYS A 87 -13.81 4.84 -13.75
N GLY A 88 -13.41 6.10 -13.91
CA GLY A 88 -13.14 6.98 -12.77
C GLY A 88 -11.80 6.70 -12.06
N TYR A 89 -10.84 6.02 -12.73
CA TYR A 89 -9.52 5.67 -12.18
C TYR A 89 -8.86 6.80 -11.39
N LYS A 90 -8.81 8.02 -11.95
CA LYS A 90 -8.17 9.17 -11.29
C LYS A 90 -8.81 9.46 -9.93
N THR A 91 -10.14 9.54 -9.86
CA THR A 91 -10.88 9.82 -8.63
C THR A 91 -10.67 8.70 -7.61
N LEU A 92 -10.81 7.44 -8.03
CA LEU A 92 -10.64 6.28 -7.17
C LEU A 92 -9.21 6.21 -6.61
N SER A 93 -8.22 6.34 -7.49
CA SER A 93 -6.78 6.32 -7.15
C SER A 93 -6.43 7.45 -6.18
N THR A 94 -6.88 8.69 -6.45
CA THR A 94 -6.61 9.82 -5.54
C THR A 94 -7.24 9.62 -4.17
N ALA A 95 -8.47 9.12 -4.09
CA ALA A 95 -9.14 8.85 -2.82
C ALA A 95 -8.39 7.79 -2.01
N ILE A 96 -8.04 6.66 -2.63
CA ILE A 96 -7.30 5.56 -1.98
C ILE A 96 -5.93 6.04 -1.52
N LYS A 97 -5.16 6.70 -2.40
CA LYS A 97 -3.84 7.24 -2.07
C LYS A 97 -3.88 8.19 -0.86
N THR A 98 -4.89 9.05 -0.82
CA THR A 98 -5.08 10.00 0.29
C THR A 98 -5.39 9.25 1.59
N GLY A 99 -6.27 8.25 1.53
CA GLY A 99 -6.59 7.39 2.67
C GLY A 99 -5.36 6.64 3.20
N CYS A 100 -4.59 5.99 2.32
CA CYS A 100 -3.36 5.28 2.69
C CYS A 100 -2.32 6.20 3.34
N ARG A 101 -2.08 7.39 2.77
CA ARG A 101 -1.16 8.38 3.36
C ARG A 101 -1.62 8.85 4.74
N ALA A 102 -2.92 9.09 4.90
CA ALA A 102 -3.50 9.46 6.20
C ALA A 102 -3.33 8.34 7.23
N ALA A 103 -3.57 7.07 6.82
CA ALA A 103 -3.41 5.91 7.69
C ALA A 103 -1.96 5.72 8.16
N ILE A 104 -0.98 5.87 7.25
CA ILE A 104 0.46 5.82 7.59
C ILE A 104 0.81 6.94 8.56
N TRP A 105 0.38 8.17 8.26
CA TRP A 105 0.67 9.33 9.10
C TRP A 105 0.10 9.19 10.51
N LEU A 106 -1.13 8.68 10.64
CA LEU A 106 -1.80 8.54 11.93
C LEU A 106 -1.18 7.40 12.74
N SER A 107 -0.88 6.27 12.10
CA SER A 107 -0.24 5.11 12.75
C SER A 107 1.18 5.40 13.24
N LYS A 108 1.88 6.35 12.62
CA LYS A 108 3.20 6.80 13.13
C LYS A 108 3.10 7.62 14.43
N ARG A 109 1.90 8.07 14.80
CA ARG A 109 1.68 8.96 15.96
C ARG A 109 0.97 8.28 17.13
N ILE A 110 0.22 7.20 16.86
CA ILE A 110 -0.68 6.52 17.82
C ILE A 110 -0.43 5.01 17.76
#